data_AF-A0A2E1HI19-F1
#
_entry.id   AF-A0A2E1HI19-F1
#
_cell.length_a   1.000
_cell.length_b   1.000
_cell.length_c   1.000
_cell.angle_alpha   90.00
_cell.angle_beta   90.00
_cell.angle_gamma   90.00
#
_symmetry.space_group_name_H-M   'P 1'
#
loop_
_entity.id
_entity.type
_entity.pdbx_description
1 polymer ?
#
loop_
_entity_poly.entity_id
_entity_poly.type
_entity_poly.pdbx_seq_one_letter_code
_entity_poly.pdbx_strand_id
1 'polypeptide(L)'
;MLPPFLRLAAAALLSLAVAGCTSTASPRNGVMANAPGTASDGFVQAAAYAPTDASRLAKPYFISFRARNAESYGHTFVVFGQFDAKGRVPYDSQGVLIPSMTEVAGLHPASTSVVPYMVGHILPVPSETGASDGDTEKAYLLAEWTIPLTPAQYNEIVPYIHNLQARSPVWNAVTYNCSAFVSDIARHMGYKTPSPLHLPKEYITQLREMNT
;
A
#
# COMPACT_ATOMS: atom_id res chain seq x y z
N MET A 1 5.75 56.23 -11.24
CA MET A 1 6.75 56.71 -10.27
C MET A 1 6.16 56.49 -8.88
N LEU A 2 6.62 55.48 -8.16
CA LEU A 2 6.14 55.12 -6.81
C LEU A 2 7.05 55.77 -5.74
N PRO A 3 6.51 56.23 -4.60
CA PRO A 3 7.23 57.06 -3.63
C PRO A 3 8.17 56.27 -2.68
N PRO A 4 9.10 56.97 -2.02
CA PRO A 4 10.39 56.42 -1.57
C PRO A 4 10.43 56.18 -0.05
N PHE A 5 9.66 55.23 0.47
CA PHE A 5 9.75 54.82 1.88
C PHE A 5 10.24 53.38 2.08
N LEU A 6 10.65 52.73 0.99
CA LEU A 6 11.38 51.48 1.03
C LEU A 6 12.88 51.81 0.91
N ARG A 7 13.59 51.78 2.06
CA ARG A 7 15.05 51.68 2.28
C ARG A 7 15.54 52.70 3.30
N LEU A 8 15.72 52.26 4.55
CA LEU A 8 16.86 52.57 5.44
C LEU A 8 16.46 52.25 6.90
N ALA A 9 16.91 51.10 7.40
CA ALA A 9 17.52 50.95 8.73
C ALA A 9 17.81 49.46 8.96
N ALA A 10 19.04 49.08 8.65
CA ALA A 10 19.62 47.81 9.04
C ALA A 10 20.12 47.89 10.49
N ALA A 11 20.21 46.70 11.11
CA ALA A 11 21.09 46.30 12.20
C ALA A 11 20.73 46.71 13.65
N ALA A 12 20.27 45.72 14.42
CA ALA A 12 20.85 45.42 15.72
C ALA A 12 20.68 43.93 16.04
N LEU A 13 21.82 43.27 16.24
CA LEU A 13 22.01 41.87 16.61
C LEU A 13 21.56 41.61 18.05
N LEU A 14 21.02 40.42 18.33
CA LEU A 14 21.48 39.67 19.51
C LEU A 14 21.30 38.16 19.33
N SER A 15 22.44 37.49 19.36
CA SER A 15 22.73 36.08 19.25
C SER A 15 22.39 35.30 20.52
N LEU A 16 21.73 34.15 20.40
CA LEU A 16 21.82 33.05 21.37
C LEU A 16 22.14 31.74 20.65
N ALA A 17 23.29 31.18 20.99
CA ALA A 17 23.77 29.87 20.58
C ALA A 17 23.36 28.82 21.63
N VAL A 18 22.89 27.64 21.20
CA VAL A 18 23.04 26.40 21.99
C VAL A 18 23.32 25.22 21.05
N ALA A 19 24.54 24.71 21.19
CA ALA A 19 25.10 23.39 20.91
C ALA A 19 24.23 22.33 20.19
N GLY A 20 24.64 21.98 18.96
CA GLY A 20 24.43 20.66 18.38
C GLY A 20 25.75 19.89 18.39
N CYS A 21 25.88 18.90 19.27
CA CYS A 21 27.03 18.00 19.31
C CYS A 21 27.00 17.08 18.07
N THR A 22 28.02 17.17 17.24
CA THR A 22 28.30 16.20 16.19
C THR A 22 28.97 14.98 16.83
N SER A 23 28.36 13.80 16.71
CA SER A 23 29.03 12.54 17.05
C SER A 23 29.56 11.91 15.77
N THR A 24 30.85 12.11 15.51
CA THR A 24 31.64 11.27 14.61
C THR A 24 32.03 10.00 15.36
N ALA A 25 31.59 8.84 14.89
CA ALA A 25 32.08 7.55 15.37
C ALA A 25 32.99 6.93 14.29
N SER A 26 34.31 7.02 14.51
CA SER A 26 35.30 6.18 13.82
C SER A 26 35.47 4.85 14.57
N PRO A 27 35.85 3.75 13.88
CA PRO A 27 35.82 2.40 14.41
C PRO A 27 37.02 2.14 15.34
N ARG A 28 36.80 1.38 16.41
CA ARG A 28 37.88 0.74 17.16
C ARG A 28 37.64 -0.77 17.22
N ASN A 29 38.48 -1.50 16.49
CA ASN A 29 38.82 -2.88 16.79
C ASN A 29 39.63 -2.92 18.10
N GLY A 30 39.24 -3.79 19.03
CA GLY A 30 39.98 -4.09 20.25
C GLY A 30 39.35 -5.30 20.95
N VAL A 31 40.10 -6.40 20.97
CA VAL A 31 39.74 -7.75 21.42
C VAL A 31 39.82 -7.89 22.96
N MET A 32 39.19 -8.95 23.50
CA MET A 32 39.37 -9.65 24.80
C MET A 32 38.25 -9.40 25.83
N ALA A 33 37.83 -10.31 26.70
CA ALA A 33 37.85 -11.78 26.83
C ALA A 33 36.97 -12.12 28.06
N ASN A 34 36.26 -13.26 28.03
CA ASN A 34 35.66 -14.02 29.14
C ASN A 34 34.99 -13.31 30.35
N ALA A 35 33.68 -13.53 30.49
CA ALA A 35 33.03 -13.80 31.78
C ALA A 35 31.79 -14.70 31.60
N PRO A 36 31.63 -15.82 32.34
CA PRO A 36 30.42 -16.62 32.30
C PRO A 36 29.40 -16.07 33.31
N GLY A 37 28.28 -15.54 32.80
CA GLY A 37 27.15 -15.10 33.61
C GLY A 37 25.90 -15.87 33.21
N THR A 38 25.50 -16.82 34.04
CA THR A 38 24.18 -17.45 34.01
C THR A 38 23.14 -16.44 34.49
N ALA A 39 22.27 -15.97 33.60
CA ALA A 39 20.99 -15.37 33.96
C ALA A 39 19.98 -15.70 32.86
N SER A 40 19.05 -16.58 33.21
CA SER A 40 17.83 -16.86 32.47
C SER A 40 16.88 -15.67 32.59
N ASP A 41 16.87 -14.80 31.59
CA ASP A 41 15.76 -13.90 31.33
C ASP A 41 15.08 -14.34 30.04
N GLY A 42 13.90 -14.93 30.21
CA GLY A 42 12.98 -15.23 29.13
C GLY A 42 12.40 -13.95 28.56
N PHE A 43 13.17 -13.30 27.69
CA PHE A 43 12.59 -12.37 26.74
C PHE A 43 11.77 -13.18 25.74
N VAL A 44 10.46 -12.99 25.77
CA VAL A 44 9.60 -13.35 24.64
C VAL A 44 10.08 -12.48 23.49
N GLN A 45 11.02 -12.99 22.70
CA GLN A 45 11.42 -12.38 21.45
C GLN A 45 10.14 -12.30 20.62
N ALA A 46 9.58 -11.09 20.47
CA ALA A 46 8.63 -10.82 19.41
C ALA A 46 9.27 -11.40 18.15
N ALA A 47 8.63 -12.41 17.55
CA ALA A 47 9.19 -13.09 16.39
C ALA A 47 9.44 -12.00 15.34
N ALA A 48 10.69 -11.56 15.22
CA ALA A 48 11.12 -10.72 14.14
C ALA A 48 10.66 -11.45 12.89
N TYR A 49 9.96 -10.75 12.01
CA TYR A 49 9.60 -11.25 10.70
C TYR A 49 10.90 -11.45 9.93
N ALA A 50 11.58 -12.56 10.21
CA ALA A 50 12.70 -13.03 9.42
C ALA A 50 12.08 -13.41 8.08
N PRO A 51 12.51 -12.80 6.96
CA PRO A 51 12.05 -13.19 5.64
C PRO A 51 12.41 -14.66 5.48
N THR A 52 11.40 -15.52 5.64
CA THR A 52 11.54 -16.94 5.43
C THR A 52 11.28 -17.11 3.94
N ASP A 53 12.25 -17.73 3.26
CA ASP A 53 12.37 -17.65 1.81
C ASP A 53 11.15 -18.28 1.12
N ALA A 54 10.23 -17.43 0.64
CA ALA A 54 9.02 -17.83 -0.07
C ALA A 54 9.36 -18.55 -1.39
N SER A 55 10.61 -18.45 -1.89
CA SER A 55 11.10 -19.09 -3.11
C SER A 55 10.86 -20.61 -3.18
N ARG A 56 10.63 -21.26 -2.03
CA ARG A 56 10.33 -22.70 -1.94
C ARG A 56 8.90 -23.07 -2.34
N LEU A 57 7.99 -22.10 -2.42
CA LEU A 57 6.63 -22.34 -2.90
C LEU A 57 6.64 -22.43 -4.43
N ALA A 58 5.91 -23.40 -4.99
CA ALA A 58 5.75 -23.51 -6.45
C ALA A 58 5.13 -22.24 -7.08
N LYS A 59 4.32 -21.52 -6.29
CA LYS A 59 3.72 -20.22 -6.61
C LYS A 59 3.97 -19.27 -5.44
N PRO A 60 5.15 -18.63 -5.38
CA PRO A 60 5.58 -17.85 -4.21
C PRO A 60 4.97 -16.45 -4.17
N TYR A 61 4.36 -16.01 -5.27
CA TYR A 61 3.72 -14.72 -5.40
C TYR A 61 2.21 -14.85 -5.36
N PHE A 62 1.54 -13.71 -5.16
CA PHE A 62 0.10 -13.64 -5.22
C PHE A 62 -0.38 -12.32 -5.79
N ILE A 63 -1.63 -12.35 -6.25
CA ILE A 63 -2.48 -11.18 -6.37
C ILE A 63 -3.81 -11.48 -5.69
N SER A 64 -4.33 -10.52 -4.97
CA SER A 64 -5.54 -10.63 -4.16
C SER A 64 -6.49 -9.51 -4.54
N PHE A 65 -7.61 -9.90 -5.14
CA PHE A 65 -8.73 -9.03 -5.46
C PHE A 65 -9.57 -8.82 -4.20
N ARG A 66 -9.73 -7.57 -3.78
CA ARG A 66 -10.25 -7.24 -2.46
C ARG A 66 -11.34 -6.21 -2.51
N ALA A 67 -12.27 -6.33 -1.57
CA ALA A 67 -13.19 -5.28 -1.21
C ALA A 67 -13.09 -5.02 0.30
N ARG A 68 -13.18 -3.76 0.69
CA ARG A 68 -13.20 -3.35 2.09
C ARG A 68 -14.30 -2.32 2.37
N ASN A 69 -14.65 -2.18 3.64
CA ASN A 69 -15.58 -1.16 4.10
C ASN A 69 -14.92 0.23 4.06
N ALA A 70 -15.67 1.25 3.67
CA ALA A 70 -15.18 2.63 3.58
C ALA A 70 -16.14 3.60 4.24
N GLU A 71 -15.70 4.85 4.44
CA GLU A 71 -16.62 5.96 4.73
C GLU A 71 -17.64 6.15 3.59
N SER A 72 -17.26 5.78 2.36
CA SER A 72 -18.12 5.70 1.18
C SER A 72 -18.80 4.33 1.03
N TYR A 73 -19.27 3.98 -0.17
CA TYR A 73 -19.88 2.68 -0.49
C TYR A 73 -18.89 1.49 -0.53
N GLY A 74 -17.69 1.64 0.02
CA GLY A 74 -16.60 0.66 -0.01
C GLY A 74 -15.55 0.95 -1.07
N HIS A 75 -14.52 0.10 -1.13
CA HIS A 75 -13.46 0.20 -2.13
C HIS A 75 -13.07 -1.18 -2.65
N THR A 76 -12.93 -1.31 -3.98
CA THR A 76 -12.26 -2.48 -4.59
C THR A 76 -10.84 -2.12 -4.99
N PHE A 77 -9.92 -3.03 -4.71
CA PHE A 77 -8.50 -2.83 -4.96
C PHE A 77 -7.81 -4.20 -5.13
N VAL A 78 -6.54 -4.17 -5.52
CA VAL A 78 -5.70 -5.36 -5.50
C VAL A 78 -4.53 -5.20 -4.54
N VAL A 79 -4.15 -6.31 -3.93
CA VAL A 79 -2.89 -6.44 -3.20
C VAL A 79 -2.09 -7.54 -3.86
N PHE A 80 -0.84 -7.25 -4.17
CA PHE A 80 0.04 -8.21 -4.81
C PHE A 80 1.41 -8.18 -4.15
N GLY A 81 2.12 -9.30 -4.25
CA GLY A 81 3.40 -9.43 -3.56
C GLY A 81 3.83 -10.87 -3.38
N GLN A 82 4.67 -11.09 -2.38
CA GLN A 82 5.15 -12.41 -1.98
C GLN A 82 4.32 -12.95 -0.82
N PHE A 83 3.97 -14.23 -0.87
CA PHE A 83 3.44 -14.90 0.29
C PHE A 83 4.48 -14.96 1.42
N ASP A 84 4.03 -15.08 2.67
CA ASP A 84 4.90 -15.52 3.75
C ASP A 84 5.36 -16.97 3.52
N ALA A 85 6.32 -17.47 4.30
CA ALA A 85 6.81 -18.84 4.12
C ALA A 85 5.79 -19.94 4.42
N LYS A 86 4.60 -19.59 4.95
CA LYS A 86 3.48 -20.51 5.14
C LYS A 86 2.48 -20.43 3.98
N GLY A 87 2.77 -19.67 2.92
CA GLY A 87 1.89 -19.50 1.77
C GLY A 87 0.70 -18.58 2.04
N ARG A 88 0.81 -17.64 3.00
CA ARG A 88 -0.28 -16.72 3.39
C ARG A 88 0.05 -15.31 2.96
N VAL A 89 -0.97 -14.50 2.67
CA VAL A 89 -0.78 -13.04 2.51
C VAL A 89 -0.15 -12.50 3.80
N PRO A 90 0.98 -11.78 3.71
CA PRO A 90 1.74 -11.36 4.89
C PRO A 90 1.04 -10.17 5.58
N TYR A 91 0.62 -10.41 6.82
CA TYR A 91 0.13 -9.41 7.76
C TYR A 91 1.00 -9.40 9.01
N ASP A 92 1.12 -8.24 9.64
CA ASP A 92 1.73 -8.10 10.96
C ASP A 92 0.80 -8.61 12.08
N SER A 93 1.24 -8.47 13.34
CA SER A 93 0.47 -8.90 14.50
C SER A 93 -0.81 -8.10 14.73
N GLN A 94 -0.94 -6.92 14.14
CA GLN A 94 -2.12 -6.06 14.21
C GLN A 94 -3.08 -6.29 13.04
N GLY A 95 -2.72 -7.17 12.10
CA GLY A 95 -3.53 -7.43 10.91
C GLY A 95 -3.35 -6.38 9.82
N VAL A 96 -2.23 -5.66 9.80
CA VAL A 96 -1.85 -4.71 8.73
C VAL A 96 -0.93 -5.41 7.74
N LEU A 97 -1.11 -5.18 6.45
CA LEU A 97 -0.22 -5.71 5.41
C LEU A 97 1.23 -5.33 5.65
N ILE A 98 2.17 -6.26 5.41
CA ILE A 98 3.61 -6.00 5.54
C ILE A 98 4.11 -5.27 4.29
N PRO A 99 4.52 -3.98 4.37
CA PRO A 99 4.83 -3.17 3.18
C PRO A 99 6.09 -3.61 2.43
N SER A 100 7.01 -4.31 3.10
CA SER A 100 8.23 -4.83 2.46
C SER A 100 7.97 -6.03 1.54
N MET A 101 6.75 -6.57 1.54
CA MET A 101 6.38 -7.77 0.78
C MET A 101 5.16 -7.59 -0.09
N THR A 102 4.46 -6.48 0.06
CA THR A 102 3.17 -6.26 -0.58
C THR A 102 3.06 -4.84 -1.10
N GLU A 103 2.38 -4.72 -2.22
CA GLU A 103 1.98 -3.46 -2.83
C GLU A 103 0.46 -3.44 -2.95
N VAL A 104 -0.12 -2.24 -2.87
CA VAL A 104 -1.55 -1.98 -3.01
C VAL A 104 -1.75 -1.16 -4.28
N ALA A 105 -2.69 -1.58 -5.11
CA ALA A 105 -3.17 -0.78 -6.24
C ALA A 105 -4.70 -0.67 -6.22
N GLY A 106 -5.19 0.55 -6.13
CA GLY A 106 -6.60 0.91 -6.20
C GLY A 106 -6.81 2.05 -7.19
N LEU A 107 -8.06 2.54 -7.28
CA LEU A 107 -8.36 3.80 -7.95
C LEU A 107 -9.46 4.52 -7.17
N HIS A 108 -9.13 5.65 -6.58
CA HIS A 108 -10.04 6.47 -5.79
C HIS A 108 -9.79 7.95 -6.03
N PRO A 109 -10.73 8.85 -5.70
CA PRO A 109 -10.46 10.28 -5.68
C PRO A 109 -9.20 10.61 -4.87
N ALA A 110 -8.41 11.57 -5.35
CA ALA A 110 -7.24 12.11 -4.67
C ALA A 110 -7.67 13.05 -3.52
N SER A 111 -8.42 12.52 -2.56
CA SER A 111 -8.97 13.28 -1.44
C SER A 111 -9.49 12.35 -0.34
N THR A 112 -9.43 12.84 0.90
CA THR A 112 -10.09 12.25 2.07
C THR A 112 -11.46 12.89 2.36
N SER A 113 -11.90 13.87 1.57
CA SER A 113 -13.21 14.52 1.74
C SER A 113 -14.29 13.80 0.94
N VAL A 114 -15.50 13.74 1.47
CA VAL A 114 -16.69 13.27 0.73
C VAL A 114 -17.01 14.14 -0.51
N VAL A 115 -16.56 15.40 -0.56
CA VAL A 115 -16.95 16.33 -1.63
C VAL A 115 -16.45 15.87 -3.01
N PRO A 116 -15.15 15.57 -3.24
CA PRO A 116 -14.70 15.00 -4.51
C PRO A 116 -15.37 13.67 -4.88
N TYR A 117 -15.71 12.83 -3.90
CA TYR A 117 -16.49 11.62 -4.16
C TYR A 117 -17.86 11.94 -4.76
N MET A 118 -18.57 12.92 -4.20
CA MET A 118 -19.88 13.34 -4.71
C MET A 118 -19.76 13.98 -6.09
N VAL A 119 -18.80 14.89 -6.29
CA VAL A 119 -18.56 15.53 -7.60
C VAL A 119 -18.21 14.50 -8.67
N GLY A 120 -17.42 13.49 -8.30
CA GLY A 120 -17.00 12.39 -9.16
C GLY A 120 -18.12 11.50 -9.72
N HIS A 121 -19.36 11.65 -9.23
CA HIS A 121 -20.54 11.01 -9.84
C HIS A 121 -21.02 11.73 -11.10
N ILE A 122 -20.66 13.01 -11.28
CA ILE A 122 -21.12 13.85 -12.38
C ILE A 122 -19.95 14.21 -13.31
N LEU A 123 -18.80 14.58 -12.75
CA LEU A 123 -17.61 15.02 -13.49
C LEU A 123 -16.39 14.21 -13.06
N PRO A 124 -15.45 13.86 -13.96
CA PRO A 124 -14.19 13.25 -13.55
C PRO A 124 -13.44 14.14 -12.55
N VAL A 125 -12.85 13.53 -11.53
CA VAL A 125 -12.01 14.20 -10.52
C VAL A 125 -10.61 13.59 -10.51
N PRO A 126 -9.56 14.31 -10.06
CA PRO A 126 -8.23 13.72 -9.90
C PRO A 126 -8.26 12.47 -9.03
N SER A 127 -7.43 11.49 -9.37
CA SER A 127 -7.36 10.22 -8.64
C SER A 127 -5.98 9.91 -8.08
N GLU A 128 -5.98 9.06 -7.07
CA GLU A 128 -4.83 8.35 -6.54
C GLU A 128 -5.02 6.86 -6.78
N THR A 129 -3.90 6.14 -6.88
CA THR A 129 -3.91 4.72 -7.24
C THR A 129 -3.17 3.82 -6.26
N GLY A 130 -2.72 4.36 -5.14
CA GLY A 130 -2.07 3.61 -4.06
C GLY A 130 -3.09 3.01 -3.11
N ALA A 131 -2.65 2.78 -1.86
CA ALA A 131 -3.55 2.43 -0.77
C ALA A 131 -4.38 3.65 -0.33
N SER A 132 -5.67 3.43 -0.09
CA SER A 132 -6.54 4.33 0.65
C SER A 132 -6.77 3.82 2.08
N ASP A 133 -7.34 4.68 2.93
CA ASP A 133 -7.64 4.34 4.32
C ASP A 133 -8.44 3.03 4.44
N GLY A 134 -7.91 2.07 5.21
CA GLY A 134 -8.51 0.76 5.43
C GLY A 134 -8.16 -0.33 4.41
N ASP A 135 -7.36 -0.05 3.36
CA ASP A 135 -6.97 -1.06 2.37
C ASP A 135 -5.89 -2.02 2.89
N THR A 136 -5.17 -1.64 3.95
CA THR A 136 -4.06 -2.43 4.49
C THR A 136 -4.46 -3.33 5.65
N GLU A 137 -5.56 -3.01 6.32
CA GLU A 137 -6.00 -3.65 7.53
C GLU A 137 -7.03 -4.73 7.23
N LYS A 138 -6.73 -5.95 7.68
CA LYS A 138 -7.62 -7.10 7.54
C LYS A 138 -8.99 -6.87 8.19
N ALA A 139 -9.06 -6.03 9.22
CA ALA A 139 -10.29 -5.72 9.95
C ALA A 139 -11.39 -5.08 9.08
N TYR A 140 -11.03 -4.42 7.97
CA TYR A 140 -12.00 -3.78 7.09
C TYR A 140 -12.38 -4.63 5.87
N LEU A 141 -11.74 -5.78 5.65
CA LEU A 141 -12.01 -6.62 4.48
C LEU A 141 -13.43 -7.20 4.52
N LEU A 142 -14.14 -7.01 3.40
CA LEU A 142 -15.50 -7.50 3.16
C LEU A 142 -15.52 -8.72 2.24
N ALA A 143 -14.61 -8.76 1.27
CA ALA A 143 -14.45 -9.88 0.34
C ALA A 143 -13.01 -9.96 -0.16
N GLU A 144 -12.55 -11.18 -0.44
CA GLU A 144 -11.20 -11.46 -0.92
C GLU A 144 -11.21 -12.65 -1.89
N TRP A 145 -10.49 -12.51 -2.99
CA TRP A 145 -10.14 -13.61 -3.89
C TRP A 145 -8.66 -13.55 -4.23
N THR A 146 -7.90 -14.48 -3.64
CA THR A 146 -6.45 -14.53 -3.77
C THR A 146 -6.02 -15.64 -4.72
N ILE A 147 -5.16 -15.26 -5.67
CA ILE A 147 -4.66 -16.10 -6.75
C ILE A 147 -3.15 -16.27 -6.58
N PRO A 148 -2.67 -17.50 -6.33
CA PRO A 148 -1.24 -17.80 -6.34
C PRO A 148 -0.67 -17.66 -7.75
N LEU A 149 0.49 -17.01 -7.85
CA LEU A 149 1.19 -16.73 -9.11
C LEU A 149 2.58 -17.38 -9.13
N THR A 150 2.98 -17.88 -10.30
CA THR A 150 4.37 -18.24 -10.57
C THR A 150 5.22 -16.97 -10.73
N PRO A 151 6.57 -17.07 -10.66
CA PRO A 151 7.43 -15.92 -10.94
C PRO A 151 7.19 -15.29 -12.32
N ALA A 152 6.93 -16.12 -13.34
CA ALA A 152 6.64 -15.63 -14.69
C ALA A 152 5.33 -14.82 -14.75
N GLN A 153 4.27 -15.31 -14.10
CA GLN A 153 2.99 -14.58 -14.02
C GLN A 153 3.13 -13.28 -13.25
N TYR A 154 3.89 -13.28 -12.15
CA TYR A 154 4.13 -12.09 -11.35
C TYR A 154 4.91 -11.02 -12.12
N ASN A 155 5.99 -11.42 -12.80
CA ASN A 155 6.82 -10.52 -13.60
C ASN A 155 6.08 -9.93 -14.80
N GLU A 156 4.98 -10.56 -15.22
CA GLU A 156 4.13 -10.09 -16.30
C GLU A 156 3.09 -9.08 -15.79
N ILE A 157 2.37 -9.41 -14.72
CA ILE A 157 1.25 -8.59 -14.24
C ILE A 157 1.70 -7.32 -13.51
N VAL A 158 2.83 -7.33 -12.80
CA VAL A 158 3.27 -6.17 -12.00
C VAL A 158 3.54 -4.93 -12.86
N PRO A 159 4.32 -5.01 -13.96
CA PRO A 159 4.50 -3.86 -14.86
C PRO A 159 3.19 -3.35 -15.46
N TYR A 160 2.24 -4.26 -15.74
CA TYR A 160 0.91 -3.87 -16.22
C TYR A 160 0.15 -3.05 -15.16
N ILE A 161 0.13 -3.49 -13.90
CA ILE A 161 -0.51 -2.77 -12.80
C ILE A 161 0.14 -1.39 -12.62
N HIS A 162 1.47 -1.31 -12.59
CA HIS A 162 2.18 -0.04 -12.46
C HIS A 162 1.89 0.91 -13.64
N ASN A 163 1.80 0.39 -14.86
CA ASN A 163 1.40 1.19 -16.02
C ASN A 163 -0.05 1.67 -15.90
N LEU A 164 -0.97 0.80 -15.45
CA LEU A 164 -2.37 1.11 -15.23
C LEU A 164 -2.54 2.24 -14.20
N GLN A 165 -1.80 2.17 -13.08
CA GLN A 165 -1.74 3.23 -12.07
C GLN A 165 -1.29 4.56 -12.70
N ALA A 166 -0.17 4.56 -13.42
CA ALA A 166 0.39 5.76 -14.05
C ALA A 166 -0.54 6.41 -15.08
N ARG A 167 -1.35 5.61 -15.79
CA ARG A 167 -2.28 6.09 -16.84
C ARG A 167 -3.70 6.36 -16.36
N SER A 168 -3.97 6.27 -15.06
CA SER A 168 -5.30 6.52 -14.47
C SER A 168 -5.29 7.81 -13.62
N PRO A 169 -5.21 9.00 -14.23
CA PRO A 169 -5.09 10.28 -13.50
C PRO A 169 -6.43 10.82 -12.98
N VAL A 170 -7.55 10.22 -13.41
CA VAL A 170 -8.89 10.64 -13.01
C VAL A 170 -9.75 9.46 -12.59
N TRP A 171 -10.70 9.76 -11.72
CA TRP A 171 -11.73 8.86 -11.24
C TRP A 171 -13.11 9.41 -11.59
N ASN A 172 -14.04 8.52 -11.95
CA ASN A 172 -15.45 8.83 -12.07
C ASN A 172 -16.28 7.63 -11.60
N ALA A 173 -17.29 7.88 -10.75
CA ALA A 173 -18.06 6.82 -10.12
C ALA A 173 -18.79 5.89 -11.11
N VAL A 174 -19.15 6.41 -12.28
CA VAL A 174 -19.99 5.71 -13.27
C VAL A 174 -19.16 5.15 -14.42
N THR A 175 -18.22 5.92 -14.97
CA THR A 175 -17.50 5.54 -16.19
C THR A 175 -16.19 4.81 -15.93
N TYR A 176 -15.42 5.21 -14.91
CA TYR A 176 -14.14 4.58 -14.58
C TYR A 176 -13.81 4.76 -13.10
N ASN A 177 -14.21 3.75 -12.32
CA ASN A 177 -14.14 3.72 -10.86
C ASN A 177 -13.17 2.62 -10.37
N CYS A 178 -13.15 2.38 -9.05
CA CYS A 178 -12.31 1.37 -8.42
C CYS A 178 -12.54 -0.04 -9.00
N SER A 179 -13.79 -0.42 -9.29
CA SER A 179 -14.11 -1.75 -9.82
C SER A 179 -13.82 -1.87 -11.31
N ALA A 180 -13.90 -0.78 -12.07
CA ALA A 180 -13.43 -0.73 -13.46
C ALA A 180 -11.90 -0.91 -13.54
N PHE A 181 -11.15 -0.22 -12.68
CA PHE A 181 -9.70 -0.39 -12.55
C PHE A 181 -9.34 -1.85 -12.22
N VAL A 182 -10.01 -2.44 -11.23
CA VAL A 182 -9.82 -3.87 -10.89
C VAL A 182 -10.24 -4.79 -12.04
N SER A 183 -11.28 -4.43 -12.81
CA SER A 183 -11.69 -5.20 -13.99
C SER A 183 -10.58 -5.29 -15.03
N ASP A 184 -9.86 -4.20 -15.28
CA ASP A 184 -8.79 -4.15 -16.27
C ASP A 184 -7.65 -5.10 -15.88
N ILE A 185 -7.27 -5.13 -14.60
CA ILE A 185 -6.30 -6.08 -14.05
C ILE A 185 -6.78 -7.53 -14.22
N ALA A 186 -8.02 -7.82 -13.82
CA ALA A 186 -8.59 -9.17 -13.93
C ALA A 186 -8.67 -9.64 -15.39
N ARG A 187 -9.09 -8.78 -16.33
CA ARG A 187 -9.15 -9.11 -17.76
C ARG A 187 -7.78 -9.33 -18.37
N HIS A 188 -6.79 -8.53 -17.97
CA HIS A 188 -5.40 -8.71 -18.42
C HIS A 188 -4.87 -10.09 -18.01
N MET A 189 -5.26 -10.57 -16.82
CA MET A 189 -4.97 -11.92 -16.36
C MET A 189 -5.82 -13.03 -17.03
N GLY A 190 -6.76 -12.67 -17.92
CA GLY A 190 -7.63 -13.60 -18.64
C GLY A 190 -8.95 -13.96 -17.93
N TYR A 191 -9.32 -13.25 -16.86
CA TYR A 191 -10.55 -13.52 -16.12
C TYR A 191 -11.76 -12.77 -16.68
N LYS A 192 -12.94 -13.36 -16.50
CA LYS A 192 -14.21 -12.67 -16.70
C LYS A 192 -14.45 -11.68 -15.56
N THR A 193 -15.15 -10.58 -15.83
CA THR A 193 -15.44 -9.57 -14.80
C THR A 193 -16.95 -9.27 -14.76
N PRO A 194 -17.51 -9.02 -13.58
CA PRO A 194 -18.88 -8.52 -13.46
C PRO A 194 -18.94 -7.03 -13.84
N SER A 195 -20.13 -6.44 -13.76
CA SER A 195 -20.30 -5.00 -14.02
C SER A 195 -19.55 -4.17 -12.96
N PRO A 196 -18.76 -3.14 -13.35
CA PRO A 196 -18.05 -2.28 -12.39
C PRO A 196 -18.98 -1.33 -11.61
N LEU A 197 -20.30 -1.39 -11.85
CA LEU A 197 -21.30 -0.64 -11.07
C LEU A 197 -21.83 -1.42 -9.86
N HIS A 198 -21.43 -2.67 -9.69
CA HIS A 198 -21.73 -3.40 -8.45
C HIS A 198 -21.05 -2.72 -7.26
N LEU A 199 -21.69 -2.83 -6.10
CA LEU A 199 -21.03 -2.48 -4.85
C LEU A 199 -19.77 -3.34 -4.66
N PRO A 200 -18.70 -2.79 -4.06
CA PRO A 200 -17.38 -3.44 -3.99
C PRO A 200 -17.38 -4.88 -3.51
N LYS A 201 -18.12 -5.18 -2.44
CA LYS A 201 -18.20 -6.53 -1.88
C LYS A 201 -18.80 -7.50 -2.90
N GLU A 202 -19.96 -7.15 -3.45
CA GLU A 202 -20.67 -7.93 -4.47
C GLU A 202 -19.83 -8.09 -5.73
N TYR A 203 -19.12 -7.04 -6.15
CA TYR A 203 -18.22 -7.09 -7.29
C TYR A 203 -17.14 -8.17 -7.10
N ILE A 204 -16.45 -8.19 -5.96
CA ILE A 204 -15.36 -9.16 -5.71
C ILE A 204 -15.91 -10.58 -5.50
N THR A 205 -17.04 -10.72 -4.82
CA THR A 205 -17.72 -12.02 -4.69
C THR A 205 -18.09 -12.60 -6.05
N GLN A 206 -18.74 -11.82 -6.92
CA GLN A 206 -19.09 -12.29 -8.27
C GLN A 206 -17.86 -12.51 -9.14
N LEU A 207 -16.84 -11.65 -9.05
CA LEU A 207 -15.58 -11.84 -9.77
C LEU A 207 -14.98 -13.20 -9.46
N ARG A 208 -14.98 -13.62 -8.20
CA ARG A 208 -14.54 -14.96 -7.82
C ARG A 208 -15.44 -16.04 -8.42
N GLU A 209 -16.75 -15.95 -8.21
CA GLU A 209 -17.73 -16.95 -8.67
C GLU A 209 -17.69 -17.19 -10.18
N MET A 210 -17.39 -16.15 -10.98
CA MET A 210 -17.30 -16.27 -12.44
C MET A 210 -16.05 -17.03 -12.93
N ASN A 211 -15.07 -17.26 -12.06
CA ASN A 211 -13.73 -17.73 -12.42
C ASN A 211 -13.22 -18.90 -11.55
N THR A 212 -14.09 -19.51 -10.74
CA THR A 212 -13.82 -20.71 -9.92
C THR A 212 -14.85 -21.79 -10.17
#